data_AF-A0AAD5K0H1-F1
#
_entry.id   AF-A0AAD5K0H1-F1
#
_cell.length_a   1.000
_cell.length_b   1.000
_cell.length_c   1.000
_cell.angle_alpha   90.00
_cell.angle_beta   90.00
_cell.angle_gamma   90.00
#
_symmetry.space_group_name_H-M   'P 1'
#
loop_
_entity.id
_entity.type
_entity.pdbx_description
1 polymer ?
#
loop_
_entity_poly.entity_id
_entity_poly.type
_entity_poly.pdbx_seq_one_letter_code
_entity_poly.pdbx_strand_id
1 'polypeptide(L)' 'DEEVWCMCREPAHGRMILCDNDDCPIQWYHFSCVGLTKASKGDWYCKECQAHYKSKNPKNSS' A
#
# COMPACT_ATOMS: atom_id res chain seq x y z
N ASP A 1 22.13 -1.16 9.04
CA ASP A 1 20.81 -0.76 9.50
C ASP A 1 19.84 -1.26 8.44
N GLU A 2 18.94 -2.16 8.79
CA GLU A 2 17.96 -2.66 7.82
C GLU A 2 16.81 -1.67 7.79
N GLU A 3 16.61 -1.01 6.65
CA GLU A 3 15.53 -0.03 6.52
C GLU A 3 14.17 -0.72 6.72
N VAL A 4 13.43 -0.22 7.70
CA VAL A 4 12.14 -0.76 8.11
C VAL A 4 11.05 -0.20 7.21
N TRP A 5 10.33 -1.12 6.57
CA TRP A 5 9.23 -0.79 5.66
C TRP A 5 7.93 -1.44 6.14
N CYS A 6 6.87 -1.30 5.34
CA CYS A 6 5.57 -1.90 5.58
C CYS A 6 4.89 -1.42 6.88
N MET A 7 3.61 -1.75 7.00
CA MET A 7 2.84 -1.49 8.23
C MET A 7 3.23 -2.41 9.40
N CYS A 8 3.94 -3.52 9.15
CA CYS A 8 4.43 -4.41 10.21
C CYS A 8 5.73 -3.92 10.87
N ARG A 9 6.34 -2.83 10.38
CA ARG A 9 7.61 -2.30 10.89
C ARG A 9 8.73 -3.33 10.85
N GLU A 10 8.78 -4.12 9.79
CA GLU A 10 9.84 -5.10 9.52
C GLU A 10 10.67 -4.68 8.30
N PRO A 11 11.93 -5.13 8.21
CA PRO A 11 12.76 -4.85 7.05
C PRO A 11 12.18 -5.45 5.76
N ALA A 12 12.69 -4.98 4.63
CA ALA A 12 12.29 -5.49 3.33
C ALA A 12 12.61 -7.00 3.21
N HIS A 13 11.59 -7.85 3.06
CA HIS A 13 11.78 -9.29 2.94
C HIS A 13 10.75 -9.95 2.02
N GLY A 14 11.17 -10.99 1.30
CA GLY A 14 10.28 -11.73 0.40
C GLY A 14 9.69 -10.86 -0.73
N ARG A 15 8.39 -11.03 -1.01
CA ARG A 15 7.70 -10.28 -2.08
C ARG A 15 7.09 -8.99 -1.53
N MET A 16 7.44 -7.87 -2.15
CA MET A 16 6.95 -6.55 -1.78
C MET A 16 6.36 -5.81 -2.97
N ILE A 17 5.43 -4.90 -2.69
CA ILE A 17 4.79 -4.01 -3.66
C ILE A 17 5.01 -2.55 -3.24
N LEU A 18 5.22 -1.69 -4.23
CA LEU A 18 5.29 -0.25 -4.05
C LEU A 18 3.89 0.34 -4.18
N CYS A 19 3.53 1.22 -3.26
CA CYS A 19 2.35 2.06 -3.34
C CYS A 19 2.62 3.16 -4.37
N ASP A 20 1.76 3.23 -5.39
CA ASP A 20 1.88 4.17 -6.49
C ASP A 20 1.59 5.64 -6.10
N ASN A 21 1.09 5.86 -4.88
CA ASN A 21 0.97 7.23 -4.35
C ASN A 21 2.34 7.74 -3.88
N ASP A 22 2.91 8.72 -4.59
CA ASP A 22 4.16 9.40 -4.22
C ASP A 22 4.14 9.99 -2.79
N ASP A 23 2.97 10.42 -2.31
CA ASP A 23 2.78 10.96 -0.96
C ASP A 23 2.62 9.86 0.12
N CYS A 24 2.74 8.58 -0.25
CA CYS A 24 2.61 7.49 0.71
C CYS A 24 3.82 7.50 1.67
N PRO A 25 3.61 7.57 3.00
CA PRO A 25 4.72 7.65 3.96
C PRO A 25 5.52 6.34 4.09
N ILE A 26 4.93 5.21 3.70
CA ILE A 26 5.55 3.89 3.81
C ILE A 26 6.12 3.43 2.48
N GLN A 27 5.43 3.71 1.37
CA GLN A 27 5.77 3.29 0.00
C GLN A 27 5.81 1.77 -0.20
N TRP A 28 6.58 1.00 0.57
CA TRP A 28 6.79 -0.43 0.39
C TRP A 28 6.00 -1.30 1.36
N TYR A 29 5.34 -2.33 0.84
CA TYR A 29 4.53 -3.25 1.64
C TYR A 29 4.77 -4.71 1.26
N HIS A 30 4.80 -5.61 2.24
CA HIS A 30 4.88 -7.05 1.97
C HIS A 30 3.55 -7.57 1.43
N PHE A 31 3.63 -8.45 0.44
CA PHE A 31 2.47 -9.10 -0.17
C PHE A 31 1.56 -9.74 0.89
N SER A 32 2.14 -10.48 1.84
CA SER A 32 1.39 -11.13 2.93
C SER A 32 0.66 -10.13 3.83
N CYS A 33 1.30 -9.00 4.16
CA CYS A 33 0.72 -7.96 5.01
C CYS A 33 -0.48 -7.27 4.35
N VAL A 34 -0.45 -7.14 3.02
CA VAL A 34 -1.53 -6.50 2.24
C VAL A 34 -2.47 -7.50 1.56
N GLY A 35 -2.31 -8.80 1.82
CA GLY A 35 -3.15 -9.86 1.24
C GLY A 35 -2.98 -10.08 -0.26
N LEU A 36 -1.85 -9.67 -0.83
CA LEU A 36 -1.50 -9.94 -2.21
C LEU A 36 -0.82 -11.30 -2.34
N THR A 37 -1.19 -12.05 -3.37
CA THR A 37 -0.51 -13.31 -3.72
C THR A 37 0.32 -13.17 -4.99
N LYS A 38 0.04 -12.15 -5.81
CA LYS A 38 0.66 -11.84 -7.09
C LYS A 38 0.77 -10.32 -7.23
N ALA A 39 1.77 -9.87 -7.99
CA ALA A 39 1.90 -8.46 -8.33
C ALA A 39 0.65 -8.01 -9.11
N SER A 40 0.16 -6.81 -8.80
CA SER A 40 -0.86 -6.16 -9.63
C SER A 40 -0.26 -5.88 -11.00
N LYS A 41 -1.08 -5.98 -12.06
CA LYS A 41 -0.66 -5.63 -13.42
C LYS A 41 -0.62 -4.11 -13.69
N GLY A 42 -0.94 -3.30 -12.68
CA GLY A 42 -0.99 -1.84 -12.74
C GLY A 42 -0.91 -1.24 -11.35
N ASP A 43 -1.30 0.03 -11.24
CA ASP A 43 -1.13 0.85 -10.04
C ASP A 43 -1.78 0.18 -8.84
N TRP A 44 -0.99 0.05 -7.79
CA TRP A 44 -1.46 -0.48 -6.51
C TRP A 44 -1.30 0.59 -5.45
N TYR A 45 -2.37 0.83 -4.71
CA TYR A 45 -2.39 1.76 -3.60
C TYR A 45 -2.56 0.98 -2.31
N CYS A 46 -1.87 1.36 -1.24
CA CYS A 46 -2.11 0.76 0.06
C CYS A 46 -3.51 1.12 0.60
N LYS A 47 -4.00 0.39 1.61
CA LYS A 47 -5.34 0.61 2.18
C LYS A 47 -5.56 2.06 2.65
N GLU A 48 -4.52 2.68 3.20
CA GLU A 48 -4.55 4.08 3.62
C GLU A 48 -4.78 4.98 2.39
N CYS A 49 -3.92 4.90 1.38
CA CYS A 49 -4.06 5.71 0.17
C CYS A 49 -5.42 5.48 -0.53
N GLN A 50 -5.89 4.23 -0.61
CA GLN A 50 -7.22 3.92 -1.17
C GLN A 50 -8.37 4.61 -0.41
N ALA A 51 -8.31 4.68 0.92
CA ALA A 51 -9.33 5.35 1.73
C ALA A 51 -9.32 6.88 1.52
N HIS A 52 -8.14 7.47 1.36
CA HIS A 52 -7.98 8.89 1.06
C HIS A 52 -8.55 9.27 -0.32
N TYR A 53 -8.36 8.42 -1.34
CA TYR A 53 -8.94 8.65 -2.67
C TYR A 53 -10.48 8.61 -2.66
N LYS A 54 -11.10 7.73 -1.86
CA LYS A 54 -12.57 7.66 -1.78
C LYS A 54 -13.21 8.86 -1.07
N SER A 55 -12.50 9.52 -0.15
CA SER A 55 -13.05 10.68 0.58
C SER A 55 -13.15 11.97 -0.25
N LYS A 56 -12.48 12.06 -1.41
CA LYS A 56 -12.56 13.25 -2.29
C LYS A 56 -13.73 13.21 -3.29
N ASN A 57 -14.55 12.16 -3.28
CA ASN A 57 -15.77 12.10 -4.09
C ASN A 57 -17.00 11.77 -3.22
N PRO A 58 -17.73 12.77 -2.69
CA PRO A 58 -19.04 12.58 -2.06
C PRO A 58 -20.12 12.27 -3.11
N LYS A 59 -19.97 11.19 -3.87
CA LYS A 59 -21.04 10.63 -4.71
C LYS A 59 -21.17 9.14 -4.45
N ASN A 60 -21.65 8.79 -3.26
CA ASN A 60 -22.87 8.02 -3.08
C ASN A 60 -23.05 7.74 -1.58
N SER A 61 -23.68 8.68 -0.89
CA SER A 61 -24.41 8.38 0.33
C SER A 61 -25.51 7.38 -0.03
N SER A 62 -25.65 6.31 0.74
CA SER A 62 -26.91 5.58 0.85
C SER A 62 -27.08 5.06 2.25
#